data_AF-A0A965FGB8-F1
#
_entry.id   AF-A0A965FGB8-F1
#
_cell.length_a   1.000
_cell.length_b   1.000
_cell.length_c   1.000
_cell.angle_alpha   90.00
_cell.angle_beta   90.00
_cell.angle_gamma   90.00
#
_symmetry.space_group_name_H-M   'P 1'
#
loop_
_entity.id
_entity.type
_entity.pdbx_description
1 polymer ?
#
loop_
_entity_poly.entity_id
_entity_poly.type
_entity_poly.pdbx_seq_one_letter_code
_entity_poly.pdbx_strand_id
1 'polypeptide(L)'
;THAFSAFYRYLREDFAADAILHFGTHGALEFMPGKQSGMSAACWPDRLIGTTPNLYLYAANNPSEGTIAKRRSGATLISYLSPPLSQAGLYRGLVDLKASLTRYRTLEPGSADASDLAELIQAQAASLDLSEAEPRWDDHAKRITALQNAVLELEYTLIPHGLHVVGESMSAEERASTLESLKDAGVDAKRLNDAEAMLQDETELTSLLRALDGRFIRPVAGGDLIRTPEILPTGRNIHGFDPFRLPSSFALKDGAKQAELLLTTHRASGRALPETIALVLWGTDNLKSEGGPIAQALALMGAEPKWDSYGRLCGASLIPLEKLGRPRIDVMLTLSGIFRDLLPLQTKMLAEAAYLAASADESVEMNFIRKHALQVMQEQNCTLETAALRVFSNADGAYGANVNMMIENGRWDDEDELGAVFSARKSFAHGRDGKASSQTAMMQAVLRGVDLAYQNLESVELGVTTIDHYFDSLGGISRAAEKQRGEAIPVYIGDQTRGAGVVRTLAEQVALESRTRLLNPKWYEGMLKHGHEGVRSIESHLTNTMGWSATTGQVQPWVYQKATETFVLDEAMRNRLAALNPKAAVKLANRLLEAQRREFWNPDAETLAALERASEDLEDRLEGISVEAAA
;
A
#
# COMPACT_ATOMS: atom_id res chain seq x y z
N THR A 1 2.66 25.05 12.26
CA THR A 1 3.53 25.88 13.13
C THR A 1 3.46 27.33 12.68
N HIS A 2 3.96 28.29 13.47
CA HIS A 2 4.06 29.69 13.03
C HIS A 2 4.91 29.83 11.76
N ALA A 3 6.01 29.08 11.63
CA ALA A 3 6.85 29.06 10.44
C ALA A 3 6.06 28.65 9.17
N PHE A 4 5.28 27.56 9.24
CA PHE A 4 4.45 27.12 8.11
C PHE A 4 3.40 28.17 7.71
N SER A 5 2.78 28.83 8.69
CA SER A 5 1.83 29.92 8.42
C SER A 5 2.52 31.16 7.84
N ALA A 6 3.72 31.48 8.29
CA ALA A 6 4.50 32.62 7.80
C ALA A 6 4.92 32.40 6.34
N PHE A 7 5.26 31.17 5.95
CA PHE A 7 5.59 30.83 4.56
C PHE A 7 4.43 31.13 3.59
N TYR A 8 3.22 30.65 3.87
CA TYR A 8 2.06 30.95 3.03
C TYR A 8 1.69 32.43 3.06
N ARG A 9 1.83 33.08 4.21
CA ARG A 9 1.60 34.52 4.31
C ARG A 9 2.59 35.30 3.42
N TYR A 10 3.87 34.97 3.49
CA TYR A 10 4.92 35.57 2.64
C TYR A 10 4.58 35.39 1.16
N LEU A 11 4.21 34.18 0.72
CA LEU A 11 3.85 33.93 -0.67
C LEU A 11 2.72 34.84 -1.16
N ARG A 12 1.70 35.08 -0.33
CA ARG A 12 0.53 35.89 -0.72
C ARG A 12 0.75 37.40 -0.57
N GLU A 13 1.40 37.84 0.49
CA GLU A 13 1.43 39.26 0.89
C GLU A 13 2.75 39.95 0.50
N ASP A 14 3.88 39.27 0.69
CA ASP A 14 5.21 39.88 0.50
C ASP A 14 5.77 39.57 -0.91
N PHE A 15 5.75 38.30 -1.30
CA PHE A 15 6.11 37.87 -2.66
C PHE A 15 4.99 38.16 -3.67
N ALA A 16 3.74 38.26 -3.19
CA ALA A 16 2.55 38.55 -3.99
C ALA A 16 2.37 37.60 -5.19
N ALA A 17 2.44 36.28 -4.95
CA ALA A 17 2.22 35.27 -5.97
C ALA A 17 0.83 35.36 -6.61
N ASP A 18 0.78 35.40 -7.94
CA ASP A 18 -0.46 35.30 -8.72
C ASP A 18 -1.05 33.88 -8.72
N ALA A 19 -0.20 32.86 -8.56
CA ALA A 19 -0.58 31.46 -8.44
C ALA A 19 0.48 30.69 -7.64
N ILE A 20 0.07 29.59 -7.00
CA ILE A 20 0.96 28.67 -6.31
C ILE A 20 0.86 27.31 -6.97
N LEU A 21 2.00 26.72 -7.31
CA LEU A 21 2.12 25.37 -7.83
C LEU A 21 2.67 24.44 -6.75
N HIS A 22 1.91 23.39 -6.42
CA HIS A 22 2.34 22.28 -5.58
C HIS A 22 2.61 21.03 -6.41
N PHE A 23 3.38 20.12 -5.83
CA PHE A 23 3.61 18.77 -6.35
C PHE A 23 2.94 17.79 -5.40
N GLY A 24 1.97 17.04 -5.92
CA GLY A 24 1.02 16.26 -5.13
C GLY A 24 1.20 14.77 -5.28
N THR A 25 1.85 14.16 -4.29
CA THR A 25 1.50 12.81 -3.84
C THR A 25 0.98 12.83 -2.40
N HIS A 26 1.50 13.69 -1.51
CA HIS A 26 1.05 13.87 -0.10
C HIS A 26 1.20 15.33 0.40
N GLY A 27 0.35 16.27 -0.05
CA GLY A 27 0.50 17.68 0.31
C GLY A 27 0.06 17.98 1.75
N ALA A 28 0.87 18.73 2.51
CA ALA A 28 0.52 19.05 3.90
C ALA A 28 -0.72 19.96 4.01
N LEU A 29 -0.94 20.85 3.04
CA LEU A 29 -1.98 21.89 3.09
C LEU A 29 -3.39 21.30 3.21
N GLU A 30 -3.72 20.35 2.33
CA GLU A 30 -5.04 19.76 2.24
C GLU A 30 -5.39 18.90 3.46
N PHE A 31 -4.40 18.30 4.14
CA PHE A 31 -4.62 17.48 5.34
C PHE A 31 -4.58 18.28 6.65
N MET A 32 -4.38 19.60 6.61
CA MET A 32 -4.43 20.45 7.80
C MET A 32 -5.82 20.43 8.46
N PRO A 33 -5.92 20.63 9.80
CA PRO A 33 -7.19 20.53 10.52
C PRO A 33 -8.29 21.46 9.98
N GLY A 34 -9.50 20.91 9.84
CA GLY A 34 -10.66 21.60 9.27
C GLY A 34 -11.73 20.63 8.79
N LYS A 35 -12.87 21.17 8.35
CA LYS A 35 -14.02 20.41 7.83
C LYS A 35 -13.62 19.52 6.64
N GLN A 36 -14.28 18.38 6.45
CA GLN A 36 -14.04 17.46 5.32
C GLN A 36 -14.21 18.09 3.93
N SER A 37 -15.14 19.04 3.79
CA SER A 37 -15.44 19.77 2.55
C SER A 37 -16.16 21.08 2.90
N GLY A 38 -16.20 22.03 1.95
CA GLY A 38 -16.81 23.35 2.17
C GLY A 38 -16.12 24.10 3.30
N MET A 39 -14.85 24.48 3.07
CA MET A 39 -14.02 25.13 4.07
C MET A 39 -14.68 26.39 4.62
N SER A 40 -14.32 26.73 5.86
CA SER A 40 -14.70 28.00 6.50
C SER A 40 -13.44 28.76 6.90
N ALA A 41 -13.58 30.03 7.28
CA ALA A 41 -12.47 30.84 7.78
C ALA A 41 -11.77 30.28 9.04
N ALA A 42 -12.36 29.27 9.70
CA ALA A 42 -11.73 28.54 10.80
C ALA A 42 -10.88 27.34 10.35
N CYS A 43 -10.97 26.93 9.08
CA CYS A 43 -10.22 25.80 8.52
C CYS A 43 -8.83 26.26 8.07
N TRP A 44 -7.80 25.52 8.47
CA TRP A 44 -6.41 25.85 8.13
C TRP A 44 -6.11 25.89 6.63
N PRO A 45 -6.60 24.95 5.79
CA PRO A 45 -6.34 25.02 4.36
C PRO A 45 -6.74 26.37 3.74
N ASP A 46 -7.95 26.85 4.06
CA ASP A 46 -8.51 28.12 3.60
C ASP A 46 -7.75 29.33 4.16
N ARG A 47 -7.42 29.33 5.45
CA ARG A 47 -6.64 30.41 6.08
C ARG A 47 -5.25 30.59 5.48
N LEU A 48 -4.62 29.49 5.08
CA LEU A 48 -3.26 29.49 4.55
C LEU A 48 -3.25 29.91 3.08
N ILE A 49 -4.02 29.24 2.22
CA ILE A 49 -4.01 29.53 0.78
C ILE A 49 -4.80 30.80 0.43
N GLY A 50 -5.86 31.11 1.18
CA GLY A 50 -6.74 32.24 0.92
C GLY A 50 -7.37 32.16 -0.47
N THR A 51 -7.30 33.26 -1.22
CA THR A 51 -7.87 33.38 -2.56
C THR A 51 -6.86 33.12 -3.68
N THR A 52 -5.61 32.79 -3.36
CA THR A 52 -4.57 32.59 -4.36
C THR A 52 -4.84 31.31 -5.16
N PRO A 53 -4.88 31.36 -6.50
CA PRO A 53 -5.00 30.18 -7.35
C PRO A 53 -4.02 29.08 -6.96
N ASN A 54 -4.56 27.89 -6.72
CA ASN A 54 -3.83 26.75 -6.21
C ASN A 54 -3.79 25.65 -7.28
N LEU A 55 -2.61 25.40 -7.83
CA LEU A 55 -2.38 24.42 -8.89
C LEU A 55 -1.58 23.25 -8.35
N TYR A 56 -1.88 22.04 -8.79
CA TYR A 56 -1.12 20.84 -8.42
C TYR A 56 -0.74 20.05 -9.66
N LEU A 57 0.53 19.63 -9.74
CA LEU A 57 0.90 18.46 -10.52
C LEU A 57 0.58 17.22 -9.70
N TYR A 58 -0.32 16.37 -10.17
CA TYR A 58 -0.79 15.20 -9.42
C TYR A 58 -0.63 13.91 -10.23
N ALA A 59 -0.21 12.83 -9.58
CA ALA A 59 -0.14 11.53 -10.25
C ALA A 59 -1.53 11.13 -10.75
N ALA A 60 -1.62 10.76 -12.03
CA ALA A 60 -2.90 10.43 -12.66
C ALA A 60 -3.60 9.25 -11.95
N ASN A 61 -2.80 8.35 -11.38
CA ASN A 61 -3.26 7.23 -10.59
C ASN A 61 -3.54 7.54 -9.11
N ASN A 62 -3.54 8.78 -8.63
CA ASN A 62 -3.95 9.08 -7.25
C ASN A 62 -5.20 9.99 -7.21
N PRO A 63 -6.37 9.50 -7.66
CA PRO A 63 -7.59 10.29 -7.70
C PRO A 63 -8.12 10.65 -6.31
N SER A 64 -7.82 9.85 -5.29
CA SER A 64 -8.39 10.04 -3.95
C SER A 64 -7.82 11.27 -3.26
N GLU A 65 -6.49 11.38 -3.16
CA GLU A 65 -5.83 12.52 -2.53
C GLU A 65 -5.97 13.77 -3.38
N GLY A 66 -5.91 13.65 -4.71
CA GLY A 66 -6.24 14.75 -5.62
C GLY A 66 -7.65 15.31 -5.36
N THR A 67 -8.64 14.44 -5.09
CA THR A 67 -9.99 14.89 -4.72
C THR A 67 -10.02 15.62 -3.37
N ILE A 68 -9.18 15.23 -2.42
CA ILE A 68 -9.04 15.95 -1.14
C ILE A 68 -8.45 17.34 -1.36
N ALA A 69 -7.38 17.47 -2.15
CA ALA A 69 -6.81 18.77 -2.53
C ALA A 69 -7.87 19.68 -3.19
N LYS A 70 -8.65 19.14 -4.14
CA LYS A 70 -9.78 19.88 -4.75
C LYS A 70 -10.79 20.38 -3.72
N ARG A 71 -11.25 19.51 -2.82
CA ARG A 71 -12.33 19.81 -1.87
C ARG A 71 -11.90 20.72 -0.72
N ARG A 72 -10.64 20.65 -0.30
CA ARG A 72 -10.13 21.31 0.90
C ARG A 72 -9.27 22.54 0.61
N SER A 73 -8.63 22.64 -0.54
CA SER A 73 -7.74 23.76 -0.88
C SER A 73 -8.05 24.43 -2.22
N GLY A 74 -9.18 24.07 -2.86
CA GLY A 74 -9.60 24.67 -4.14
C GLY A 74 -8.66 24.35 -5.31
N ALA A 75 -7.90 23.26 -5.21
CA ALA A 75 -6.85 22.93 -6.16
C ALA A 75 -7.38 22.63 -7.57
N THR A 76 -6.69 23.15 -8.59
CA THR A 76 -6.80 22.66 -9.97
C THR A 76 -5.67 21.68 -10.24
N LEU A 77 -6.04 20.44 -10.58
CA LEU A 77 -5.06 19.39 -10.81
C LEU A 77 -4.66 19.34 -12.28
N ILE A 78 -3.39 19.06 -12.52
CA ILE A 78 -2.80 18.76 -13.81
C ILE A 78 -2.17 17.38 -13.64
N SER A 79 -2.78 16.36 -14.27
CA SER A 79 -2.26 15.00 -14.14
C SER A 79 -0.90 14.85 -14.79
N TYR A 80 -0.04 14.05 -14.18
CA TYR A 80 1.16 13.52 -14.80
C TYR A 80 1.17 11.99 -14.73
N LEU A 81 1.91 11.33 -15.62
CA LEU A 81 1.91 9.88 -15.69
C LEU A 81 2.72 9.24 -14.55
N SER A 82 2.32 8.06 -14.07
CA SER A 82 3.23 7.28 -13.22
C SER A 82 4.50 6.89 -13.99
N PRO A 83 5.63 6.62 -13.31
CA PRO A 83 6.85 6.18 -13.97
C PRO A 83 6.59 4.94 -14.85
N PRO A 84 7.33 4.78 -15.96
CA PRO A 84 7.12 3.68 -16.88
C PRO A 84 7.30 2.34 -16.17
N LEU A 85 6.43 1.39 -16.51
CA LEU A 85 6.47 0.04 -15.97
C LEU A 85 7.33 -0.86 -16.84
N SER A 86 8.09 -1.74 -16.18
CA SER A 86 8.84 -2.80 -16.84
C SER A 86 8.79 -4.09 -16.03
N GLN A 87 9.01 -5.23 -16.68
CA GLN A 87 9.19 -6.50 -15.97
C GLN A 87 10.47 -6.45 -15.12
N ALA A 88 10.41 -6.96 -13.90
CA ALA A 88 11.52 -6.96 -12.95
C ALA A 88 12.73 -7.74 -13.48
N GLY A 89 12.48 -8.82 -14.23
CA GLY A 89 13.52 -9.71 -14.71
C GLY A 89 14.18 -10.50 -13.58
N LEU A 90 15.24 -11.24 -13.91
CA LEU A 90 16.05 -12.00 -12.96
C LEU A 90 17.49 -11.51 -12.98
N TYR A 91 18.19 -11.67 -11.87
CA TYR A 91 19.57 -11.20 -11.70
C TYR A 91 20.38 -12.17 -10.83
N ARG A 92 21.71 -12.16 -11.01
CA ARG A 92 22.66 -13.01 -10.24
C ARG A 92 22.18 -14.47 -10.22
N GLY A 93 22.21 -15.14 -9.05
CA GLY A 93 21.86 -16.56 -8.92
C GLY A 93 20.42 -16.92 -9.32
N LEU A 94 19.49 -15.96 -9.42
CA LEU A 94 18.13 -16.25 -9.93
C LEU A 94 18.15 -16.67 -11.41
N VAL A 95 19.10 -16.14 -12.20
CA VAL A 95 19.29 -16.53 -13.61
C VAL A 95 19.76 -17.97 -13.70
N ASP A 96 20.74 -18.34 -12.86
CA ASP A 96 21.29 -19.69 -12.81
C ASP A 96 20.22 -20.69 -12.34
N LEU A 97 19.42 -20.33 -11.33
CA LEU A 97 18.31 -21.15 -10.87
C LEU A 97 17.28 -21.38 -11.97
N LYS A 98 16.88 -20.34 -12.73
CA LYS A 98 15.97 -20.49 -13.87
C LYS A 98 16.55 -21.44 -14.94
N ALA A 99 17.86 -21.37 -15.19
CA ALA A 99 18.51 -22.27 -16.15
C ALA A 99 18.45 -23.73 -15.68
N SER A 100 18.73 -23.99 -14.39
CA SER A 100 18.60 -25.33 -13.79
C SER A 100 17.17 -25.85 -13.85
N LEU A 101 16.17 -25.04 -13.47
CA LEU A 101 14.74 -25.37 -13.55
C LEU A 101 14.32 -25.69 -14.98
N THR A 102 14.79 -24.90 -15.95
CA THR A 102 14.51 -25.13 -17.38
C THR A 102 15.10 -26.45 -17.85
N ARG A 103 16.35 -26.75 -17.45
CA ARG A 103 17.02 -28.00 -17.78
C ARG A 103 16.31 -29.21 -17.17
N TYR A 104 15.85 -29.11 -15.93
CA TYR A 104 15.13 -30.19 -15.26
C TYR A 104 13.88 -30.63 -16.04
N ARG A 105 13.16 -29.69 -16.68
CA ARG A 105 12.00 -30.01 -17.52
C ARG A 105 12.32 -30.84 -18.77
N THR A 106 13.56 -30.84 -19.22
CA THR A 106 14.00 -31.61 -20.40
C THR A 106 14.43 -33.03 -20.07
N LEU A 107 14.58 -33.36 -18.78
CA LEU A 107 15.02 -34.66 -18.31
C LEU A 107 13.83 -35.62 -18.15
N GLU A 108 14.09 -36.91 -18.28
CA GLU A 108 13.10 -37.94 -18.01
C GLU A 108 12.75 -37.98 -16.51
N PRO A 109 11.44 -37.94 -16.14
CA PRO A 109 11.03 -38.02 -14.74
C PRO A 109 11.55 -39.29 -14.06
N GLY A 110 12.24 -39.14 -12.93
CA GLY A 110 12.80 -40.25 -12.16
C GLY A 110 14.15 -40.77 -12.65
N SER A 111 14.76 -40.16 -13.66
CA SER A 111 16.16 -40.44 -14.05
C SER A 111 17.15 -40.02 -12.97
N ALA A 112 18.33 -40.66 -12.93
CA ALA A 112 19.41 -40.30 -12.00
C ALA A 112 19.82 -38.81 -12.17
N ASP A 113 19.96 -38.38 -13.42
CA ASP A 113 20.27 -36.98 -13.76
C ASP A 113 19.22 -35.99 -13.24
N ALA A 114 17.93 -36.38 -13.24
CA ALA A 114 16.86 -35.54 -12.67
C ALA A 114 16.98 -35.45 -11.14
N SER A 115 17.35 -36.54 -10.46
CA SER A 115 17.58 -36.53 -9.01
C SER A 115 18.75 -35.63 -8.64
N ASP A 116 19.89 -35.77 -9.33
CA ASP A 116 21.09 -34.95 -9.07
C ASP A 116 20.82 -33.46 -9.34
N LEU A 117 20.11 -33.16 -10.42
CA LEU A 117 19.73 -31.78 -10.73
C LEU A 117 18.71 -31.21 -9.73
N ALA A 118 17.82 -32.03 -9.18
CA ALA A 118 16.89 -31.59 -8.14
C ALA A 118 17.63 -31.22 -6.84
N GLU A 119 18.66 -31.97 -6.45
CA GLU A 119 19.52 -31.63 -5.31
C GLU A 119 20.26 -30.30 -5.55
N LEU A 120 20.79 -30.10 -6.76
CA LEU A 120 21.40 -28.82 -7.15
C LEU A 120 20.38 -27.67 -7.10
N ILE A 121 19.17 -27.88 -7.61
CA ILE A 121 18.09 -26.87 -7.57
C ILE A 121 17.73 -26.52 -6.13
N GLN A 122 17.63 -27.50 -5.22
CA GLN A 122 17.38 -27.24 -3.80
C GLN A 122 18.51 -26.42 -3.18
N ALA A 123 19.77 -26.77 -3.46
CA ALA A 123 20.92 -26.01 -2.95
C ALA A 123 20.96 -24.58 -3.49
N GLN A 124 20.68 -24.39 -4.79
CA GLN A 124 20.59 -23.06 -5.41
C GLN A 124 19.44 -22.24 -4.80
N ALA A 125 18.26 -22.84 -4.64
CA ALA A 125 17.11 -22.18 -4.04
C ALA A 125 17.36 -21.80 -2.58
N ALA A 126 18.05 -22.65 -1.81
CA ALA A 126 18.45 -22.35 -0.44
C ALA A 126 19.43 -21.19 -0.34
N SER A 127 20.42 -21.12 -1.25
CA SER A 127 21.37 -19.99 -1.31
C SER A 127 20.71 -18.64 -1.66
N LEU A 128 19.47 -18.68 -2.15
CA LEU A 128 18.69 -17.51 -2.55
C LEU A 128 17.52 -17.24 -1.59
N ASP A 129 17.47 -17.92 -0.44
CA ASP A 129 16.39 -17.82 0.55
C ASP A 129 14.99 -18.14 -0.03
N LEU A 130 14.92 -19.04 -1.02
CA LEU A 130 13.68 -19.50 -1.66
C LEU A 130 13.21 -20.87 -1.14
N SER A 131 14.08 -21.61 -0.44
CA SER A 131 13.74 -22.87 0.22
C SER A 131 14.73 -23.18 1.34
N GLU A 132 14.43 -24.18 2.16
CA GLU A 132 15.40 -24.72 3.12
C GLU A 132 16.40 -25.65 2.41
N ALA A 133 17.65 -25.64 2.89
CA ALA A 133 18.70 -26.53 2.39
C ALA A 133 18.48 -27.99 2.83
N GLU A 134 17.93 -28.18 4.02
CA GLU A 134 17.63 -29.49 4.61
C GLU A 134 16.27 -29.43 5.35
N PRO A 135 15.51 -30.54 5.42
CA PRO A 135 15.82 -31.83 4.83
C PRO A 135 15.71 -31.82 3.30
N ARG A 136 16.40 -32.77 2.64
CA ARG A 136 16.17 -33.08 1.22
C ARG A 136 14.69 -33.24 0.91
N TRP A 137 14.25 -32.72 -0.23
CA TRP A 137 12.86 -32.79 -0.64
C TRP A 137 12.39 -34.23 -0.84
N ASP A 138 11.21 -34.51 -0.32
CA ASP A 138 10.49 -35.78 -0.47
C ASP A 138 9.84 -35.92 -1.85
N ASP A 139 9.21 -34.84 -2.33
CA ASP A 139 8.61 -34.74 -3.66
C ASP A 139 9.28 -33.63 -4.47
N HIS A 140 10.34 -34.00 -5.20
CA HIS A 140 11.08 -33.08 -6.07
C HIS A 140 10.16 -32.41 -7.11
N ALA A 141 9.24 -33.17 -7.72
CA ALA A 141 8.43 -32.66 -8.82
C ALA A 141 7.49 -31.53 -8.37
N LYS A 142 6.83 -31.72 -7.22
CA LYS A 142 5.95 -30.70 -6.64
C LYS A 142 6.72 -29.46 -6.19
N ARG A 143 7.86 -29.64 -5.50
CA ARG A 143 8.70 -28.53 -5.02
C ARG A 143 9.30 -27.72 -6.16
N ILE A 144 9.81 -28.39 -7.20
CA ILE A 144 10.35 -27.75 -8.40
C ILE A 144 9.26 -27.00 -9.16
N THR A 145 8.04 -27.54 -9.28
CA THR A 145 6.92 -26.84 -9.92
C THR A 145 6.54 -25.57 -9.16
N ALA A 146 6.46 -25.64 -7.83
CA ALA A 146 6.19 -24.46 -7.00
C ALA A 146 7.29 -23.40 -7.14
N LEU A 147 8.56 -23.81 -7.08
CA LEU A 147 9.71 -22.93 -7.25
C LEU A 147 9.75 -22.30 -8.65
N GLN A 148 9.41 -23.06 -9.68
CA GLN A 148 9.31 -22.54 -11.03
C GLN A 148 8.26 -21.43 -11.13
N ASN A 149 7.08 -21.62 -10.55
CA ASN A 149 6.04 -20.59 -10.53
C ASN A 149 6.52 -19.33 -9.78
N ALA A 150 7.19 -19.50 -8.64
CA ALA A 150 7.75 -18.39 -7.88
C ALA A 150 8.83 -17.60 -8.68
N VAL A 151 9.71 -18.30 -9.41
CA VAL A 151 10.73 -17.65 -10.25
C VAL A 151 10.10 -16.92 -11.44
N LEU A 152 9.08 -17.49 -12.07
CA LEU A 152 8.33 -16.80 -13.15
C LEU A 152 7.59 -15.57 -12.61
N GLU A 153 7.01 -15.67 -11.41
CA GLU A 153 6.38 -14.53 -10.75
C GLU A 153 7.38 -13.40 -10.49
N LEU A 154 8.58 -13.73 -9.96
CA LEU A 154 9.65 -12.75 -9.78
C LEU A 154 10.02 -12.07 -11.12
N GLU A 155 10.22 -12.86 -12.17
CA GLU A 155 10.63 -12.34 -13.48
C GLU A 155 9.60 -11.41 -14.12
N TYR A 156 8.32 -11.80 -14.10
CA TYR A 156 7.23 -11.11 -14.79
C TYR A 156 6.49 -10.07 -13.92
N THR A 157 6.88 -9.91 -12.65
CA THR A 157 6.39 -8.83 -11.80
C THR A 157 6.70 -7.49 -12.46
N LEU A 158 5.70 -6.62 -12.56
CA LEU A 158 5.87 -5.28 -13.10
C LEU A 158 6.37 -4.35 -12.00
N ILE A 159 7.38 -3.54 -12.31
CA ILE A 159 7.99 -2.56 -11.41
C ILE A 159 8.11 -1.21 -12.10
N PRO A 160 8.00 -0.09 -11.36
CA PRO A 160 8.41 1.21 -11.86
C PRO A 160 9.90 1.22 -12.23
N HIS A 161 10.24 1.72 -13.41
CA HIS A 161 11.63 1.85 -13.86
C HIS A 161 12.03 3.33 -13.85
N GLY A 162 12.55 3.80 -12.71
CA GLY A 162 12.91 5.20 -12.50
C GLY A 162 11.76 6.06 -11.96
N LEU A 163 11.88 7.37 -12.11
CA LEU A 163 10.92 8.38 -11.69
C LEU A 163 10.38 9.14 -12.89
N HIS A 164 9.15 9.63 -12.79
CA HIS A 164 8.57 10.51 -13.81
C HIS A 164 9.19 11.91 -13.74
N VAL A 165 9.47 12.51 -14.90
CA VAL A 165 9.92 13.89 -15.04
C VAL A 165 8.87 14.64 -15.84
N VAL A 166 8.19 15.60 -15.20
CA VAL A 166 7.15 16.39 -15.85
C VAL A 166 7.74 17.18 -17.02
N GLY A 167 7.15 17.01 -18.20
CA GLY A 167 7.64 17.64 -19.43
C GLY A 167 8.67 16.82 -20.22
N GLU A 168 9.07 15.64 -19.73
CA GLU A 168 9.93 14.73 -20.48
C GLU A 168 9.08 13.72 -21.26
N SER A 169 9.34 13.60 -22.56
CA SER A 169 8.65 12.61 -23.40
C SER A 169 9.15 11.21 -23.11
N MET A 170 8.22 10.25 -23.05
CA MET A 170 8.55 8.83 -22.87
C MET A 170 9.40 8.32 -24.03
N SER A 171 10.49 7.62 -23.72
CA SER A 171 11.35 7.02 -24.75
C SER A 171 10.61 5.92 -25.53
N ALA A 172 11.11 5.57 -26.71
CA ALA A 172 10.52 4.52 -27.53
C ALA A 172 10.49 3.15 -26.82
N GLU A 173 11.51 2.85 -26.01
CA GLU A 173 11.60 1.61 -25.24
C GLU A 173 10.58 1.56 -24.09
N GLU A 174 10.48 2.64 -23.31
CA GLU A 174 9.50 2.75 -22.22
C GLU A 174 8.07 2.70 -22.74
N ARG A 175 7.81 3.34 -23.89
CA ARG A 175 6.50 3.30 -24.56
C ARG A 175 6.16 1.89 -25.01
N ALA A 176 7.11 1.17 -25.62
CA ALA A 176 6.91 -0.22 -26.02
C ALA A 176 6.59 -1.12 -24.81
N SER A 177 7.33 -0.96 -23.71
CA SER A 177 7.09 -1.72 -22.46
C SER A 177 5.70 -1.43 -21.86
N THR A 178 5.29 -0.16 -21.88
CA THR A 178 3.97 0.27 -21.41
C THR A 178 2.85 -0.32 -22.27
N LEU A 179 3.01 -0.29 -23.59
CA LEU A 179 2.03 -0.85 -24.54
C LEU A 179 1.90 -2.38 -24.40
N GLU A 180 3.01 -3.09 -24.19
CA GLU A 180 2.95 -4.54 -23.93
C GLU A 180 2.22 -4.84 -22.62
N SER A 181 2.44 -4.03 -21.58
CA SER A 181 1.71 -4.16 -20.30
C SER A 181 0.20 -3.94 -20.46
N LEU A 182 -0.20 -2.98 -21.31
CA LEU A 182 -1.62 -2.72 -21.64
C LEU A 182 -2.23 -3.89 -22.44
N LYS A 183 -1.48 -4.44 -23.38
CA LYS A 183 -1.89 -5.59 -24.18
C LYS A 183 -2.06 -6.83 -23.31
N ASP A 184 -1.14 -7.09 -22.39
CA ASP A 184 -1.24 -8.17 -21.40
C ASP A 184 -2.45 -8.02 -20.48
N ALA A 185 -2.87 -6.78 -20.21
CA ALA A 185 -4.09 -6.48 -19.45
C ALA A 185 -5.38 -6.61 -20.28
N GLY A 186 -5.29 -6.99 -21.56
CA GLY A 186 -6.43 -7.23 -22.42
C GLY A 186 -7.01 -5.98 -23.08
N VAL A 187 -6.25 -4.88 -23.14
CA VAL A 187 -6.66 -3.68 -23.89
C VAL A 187 -6.71 -4.01 -25.39
N ASP A 188 -7.81 -3.67 -26.04
CA ASP A 188 -8.02 -3.98 -27.46
C ASP A 188 -7.08 -3.18 -28.40
N ALA A 189 -6.90 -3.68 -29.62
CA ALA A 189 -5.97 -3.11 -30.59
C ALA A 189 -6.27 -1.64 -30.95
N LYS A 190 -7.54 -1.21 -30.95
CA LYS A 190 -7.88 0.17 -31.26
C LYS A 190 -7.41 1.08 -30.12
N ARG A 191 -7.74 0.73 -28.89
CA ARG A 191 -7.34 1.47 -27.69
C ARG A 191 -5.82 1.50 -27.51
N LEU A 192 -5.12 0.42 -27.87
CA LEU A 192 -3.65 0.38 -27.88
C LEU A 192 -3.07 1.40 -28.86
N ASN A 193 -3.59 1.48 -30.10
CA ASN A 193 -3.15 2.46 -31.09
C ASN A 193 -3.42 3.90 -30.62
N ASP A 194 -4.59 4.14 -30.03
CA ASP A 194 -4.95 5.46 -29.47
C ASP A 194 -3.99 5.84 -28.32
N ALA A 195 -3.69 4.89 -27.42
CA ALA A 195 -2.73 5.09 -26.33
C ALA A 195 -1.31 5.35 -26.84
N GLU A 196 -0.85 4.60 -27.86
CA GLU A 196 0.47 4.81 -28.47
C GLU A 196 0.60 6.22 -29.03
N ALA A 197 -0.42 6.71 -29.76
CA ALA A 197 -0.42 8.07 -30.29
C ALA A 197 -0.38 9.12 -29.16
N MET A 198 -1.18 8.94 -28.10
CA MET A 198 -1.22 9.89 -26.98
C MET A 198 0.05 9.89 -26.13
N LEU A 199 0.76 8.76 -26.03
CA LEU A 199 2.02 8.64 -25.28
C LEU A 199 3.23 9.27 -26.03
N GLN A 200 3.07 9.63 -27.31
CA GLN A 200 4.11 10.34 -28.07
C GLN A 200 4.13 11.84 -27.76
N ASP A 201 2.99 12.40 -27.34
CA ASP A 201 2.84 13.84 -27.13
C ASP A 201 3.07 14.22 -25.65
N GLU A 202 3.91 15.23 -25.42
CA GLU A 202 4.03 15.88 -24.11
C GLU A 202 2.89 16.90 -23.95
N THR A 203 2.06 16.73 -22.91
CA THR A 203 0.85 17.55 -22.69
C THR A 203 0.80 18.19 -21.30
N GLU A 204 1.66 17.79 -20.38
CA GLU A 204 1.64 18.17 -18.97
C GLU A 204 2.08 19.63 -18.80
N LEU A 205 3.20 20.04 -19.42
CA LEU A 205 3.66 21.43 -19.36
C LEU A 205 2.72 22.37 -20.10
N THR A 206 2.22 21.95 -21.26
CA THR A 206 1.21 22.73 -22.00
C THR A 206 -0.02 22.99 -21.15
N SER A 207 -0.52 21.97 -20.43
CA SER A 207 -1.66 22.12 -19.54
C SER A 207 -1.36 22.96 -18.29
N LEU A 208 -0.15 22.87 -17.74
CA LEU A 208 0.29 23.76 -16.67
C LEU A 208 0.29 25.23 -17.11
N LEU A 209 0.85 25.54 -18.27
CA LEU A 209 0.84 26.90 -18.83
C LEU A 209 -0.59 27.39 -19.08
N ARG A 210 -1.49 26.53 -19.56
CA ARG A 210 -2.92 26.87 -19.71
C ARG A 210 -3.58 27.17 -18.37
N ALA A 211 -3.24 26.44 -17.31
CA ALA A 211 -3.81 26.66 -15.98
C ALA A 211 -3.32 27.99 -15.39
N LEU A 212 -2.03 28.30 -15.57
CA LEU A 212 -1.44 29.59 -15.20
C LEU A 212 -2.06 30.77 -15.98
N ASP A 213 -2.47 30.54 -17.24
CA ASP A 213 -3.21 31.52 -18.06
C ASP A 213 -4.72 31.57 -17.75
N GLY A 214 -5.15 30.99 -16.62
CA GLY A 214 -6.55 31.02 -16.17
C GLY A 214 -7.54 30.25 -17.06
N ARG A 215 -7.05 29.32 -17.89
CA ARG A 215 -7.89 28.58 -18.84
C ARG A 215 -8.46 27.31 -18.23
N PHE A 216 -9.57 26.86 -18.81
CA PHE A 216 -10.19 25.58 -18.47
C PHE A 216 -9.26 24.39 -18.79
N ILE A 217 -9.03 23.57 -17.77
CA ILE A 217 -8.33 22.28 -17.86
C ILE A 217 -9.36 21.15 -17.94
N ARG A 218 -9.26 20.33 -18.98
CA ARG A 218 -10.24 19.27 -19.24
C ARG A 218 -10.23 18.23 -18.13
N PRO A 219 -11.39 17.78 -17.63
CA PRO A 219 -11.46 16.73 -16.62
C PRO A 219 -11.21 15.34 -17.20
N VAL A 220 -10.81 14.40 -16.34
CA VAL A 220 -10.75 12.97 -16.63
C VAL A 220 -10.91 12.16 -15.34
N ALA A 221 -11.41 10.93 -15.42
CA ALA A 221 -11.33 10.00 -14.29
C ALA A 221 -9.86 9.64 -14.01
N GLY A 222 -9.43 9.74 -12.76
CA GLY A 222 -8.11 9.24 -12.36
C GLY A 222 -8.15 7.73 -12.12
N GLY A 223 -7.00 7.07 -12.26
CA GLY A 223 -6.88 5.61 -12.20
C GLY A 223 -5.52 5.12 -12.70
N ASP A 224 -5.26 3.82 -12.55
CA ASP A 224 -4.01 3.22 -13.06
C ASP A 224 -4.07 3.08 -14.57
N LEU A 225 -2.97 3.39 -15.27
CA LEU A 225 -2.93 3.36 -16.73
C LEU A 225 -3.32 1.97 -17.30
N ILE A 226 -2.88 0.90 -16.63
CA ILE A 226 -3.15 -0.49 -17.03
C ILE A 226 -4.67 -0.78 -17.06
N ARG A 227 -5.43 -0.22 -16.12
CA ARG A 227 -6.88 -0.47 -15.97
C ARG A 227 -7.73 0.59 -16.62
N THR A 228 -7.23 1.82 -16.71
CA THR A 228 -7.95 2.99 -17.24
C THR A 228 -7.09 3.75 -18.26
N PRO A 229 -6.83 3.16 -19.45
CA PRO A 229 -6.13 3.84 -20.56
C PRO A 229 -6.72 5.20 -20.95
N GLU A 230 -8.02 5.43 -20.67
CA GLU A 230 -8.74 6.68 -20.91
C GLU A 230 -8.14 7.88 -20.17
N ILE A 231 -7.23 7.64 -19.22
CA ILE A 231 -6.45 8.67 -18.54
C ILE A 231 -5.42 9.36 -19.44
N LEU A 232 -5.15 8.82 -20.63
CA LEU A 232 -4.34 9.45 -21.66
C LEU A 232 -5.16 10.42 -22.55
N PRO A 233 -4.57 11.53 -23.01
CA PRO A 233 -3.27 12.05 -22.57
C PRO A 233 -3.36 12.60 -21.12
N THR A 234 -2.21 12.71 -20.45
CA THR A 234 -2.10 13.39 -19.15
C THR A 234 -2.25 14.91 -19.32
N GLY A 235 -1.90 15.71 -18.31
CA GLY A 235 -2.18 17.15 -18.31
C GLY A 235 -3.65 17.49 -18.12
N ARG A 236 -4.43 16.64 -17.44
CA ARG A 236 -5.88 16.80 -17.26
C ARG A 236 -6.26 16.88 -15.78
N ASN A 237 -7.44 17.44 -15.52
CA ASN A 237 -7.93 17.70 -14.17
C ASN A 237 -8.66 16.47 -13.60
N ILE A 238 -7.91 15.55 -12.99
CA ILE A 238 -8.40 14.23 -12.56
C ILE A 238 -9.54 14.31 -11.52
N HIS A 239 -10.50 13.39 -11.58
CA HIS A 239 -11.57 13.25 -10.60
C HIS A 239 -11.79 11.77 -10.22
N GLY A 240 -12.42 11.54 -9.07
CA GLY A 240 -12.87 10.20 -8.66
C GLY A 240 -14.15 9.73 -9.35
N PHE A 241 -14.76 8.69 -8.79
CA PHE A 241 -15.98 8.05 -9.25
C PHE A 241 -17.23 8.62 -8.58
N ASP A 242 -18.39 8.36 -9.18
CA ASP A 242 -19.69 8.71 -8.59
C ASP A 242 -19.95 7.86 -7.32
N PRO A 243 -19.95 8.47 -6.12
CA PRO A 243 -20.17 7.74 -4.88
C PRO A 243 -21.57 7.14 -4.78
N PHE A 244 -22.54 7.55 -5.59
CA PHE A 244 -23.87 6.93 -5.60
C PHE A 244 -23.94 5.61 -6.34
N ARG A 245 -22.88 5.19 -7.05
CA ARG A 245 -22.84 3.97 -7.88
C ARG A 245 -21.74 2.98 -7.45
N LEU A 246 -21.12 3.21 -6.29
CA LEU A 246 -20.10 2.35 -5.71
C LEU A 246 -20.68 1.48 -4.59
N PRO A 247 -20.42 0.14 -4.56
CA PRO A 247 -19.65 -0.64 -5.53
C PRO A 247 -20.40 -0.90 -6.84
N SER A 248 -19.67 -1.07 -7.95
CA SER A 248 -20.25 -1.48 -9.22
C SER A 248 -20.64 -2.97 -9.24
N SER A 249 -21.45 -3.38 -10.21
CA SER A 249 -21.86 -4.78 -10.36
C SER A 249 -20.67 -5.71 -10.69
N PHE A 250 -19.64 -5.20 -11.35
CA PHE A 250 -18.39 -5.91 -11.57
C PHE A 250 -17.64 -6.09 -10.26
N ALA A 251 -17.46 -4.99 -9.50
CA ALA A 251 -16.79 -5.00 -8.21
C ALA A 251 -17.47 -5.96 -7.21
N LEU A 252 -18.81 -6.06 -7.21
CA LEU A 252 -19.54 -7.02 -6.37
C LEU A 252 -19.19 -8.48 -6.69
N LYS A 253 -19.12 -8.83 -7.98
CA LYS A 253 -18.75 -10.19 -8.40
C LYS A 253 -17.30 -10.50 -8.11
N ASP A 254 -16.42 -9.54 -8.36
CA ASP A 254 -15.00 -9.70 -8.09
C ASP A 254 -14.75 -9.78 -6.57
N GLY A 255 -15.25 -8.83 -5.78
CA GLY A 255 -15.14 -8.84 -4.32
C GLY A 255 -15.61 -10.13 -3.66
N ALA A 256 -16.66 -10.78 -4.18
CA ALA A 256 -17.08 -12.11 -3.72
C ALA A 256 -16.04 -13.21 -4.00
N LYS A 257 -15.41 -13.20 -5.18
CA LYS A 257 -14.31 -14.13 -5.50
C LYS A 257 -13.09 -13.86 -4.64
N GLN A 258 -12.77 -12.60 -4.39
CA GLN A 258 -11.61 -12.20 -3.59
C GLN A 258 -11.80 -12.53 -2.11
N ALA A 259 -13.03 -12.42 -1.60
CA ALA A 259 -13.39 -12.92 -0.27
C ALA A 259 -13.17 -14.44 -0.15
N GLU A 260 -13.65 -15.21 -1.13
CA GLU A 260 -13.47 -16.66 -1.14
C GLU A 260 -11.99 -17.08 -1.27
N LEU A 261 -11.21 -16.35 -2.08
CA LEU A 261 -9.78 -16.57 -2.22
C LEU A 261 -9.07 -16.37 -0.87
N LEU A 262 -9.38 -15.29 -0.14
CA LEU A 262 -8.83 -15.05 1.20
C LEU A 262 -9.17 -16.21 2.17
N LEU A 263 -10.44 -16.62 2.23
CA LEU A 263 -10.88 -17.71 3.09
C LEU A 263 -10.23 -19.05 2.72
N THR A 264 -10.08 -19.32 1.42
CA THR A 264 -9.43 -20.53 0.91
C THR A 264 -7.95 -20.54 1.26
N THR A 265 -7.24 -19.44 1.03
CA THR A 265 -5.82 -19.30 1.40
C THR A 265 -5.61 -19.47 2.89
N HIS A 266 -6.47 -18.88 3.72
CA HIS A 266 -6.38 -19.04 5.17
C HIS A 266 -6.58 -20.50 5.60
N ARG A 267 -7.58 -21.20 5.05
CA ARG A 267 -7.82 -22.63 5.34
C ARG A 267 -6.70 -23.54 4.84
N ALA A 268 -6.10 -23.22 3.68
CA ALA A 268 -4.98 -23.96 3.13
C ALA A 268 -3.73 -23.92 4.05
N SER A 269 -3.62 -22.90 4.91
CA SER A 269 -2.58 -22.82 5.95
C SER A 269 -2.83 -23.74 7.17
N GLY A 270 -3.87 -24.59 7.13
CA GLY A 270 -4.22 -25.50 8.23
C GLY A 270 -5.06 -24.86 9.34
N ARG A 271 -5.51 -23.62 9.13
CA ARG A 271 -6.33 -22.86 10.09
C ARG A 271 -7.83 -23.08 9.85
N ALA A 272 -8.62 -22.93 10.90
CA ALA A 272 -10.08 -22.95 10.79
C ALA A 272 -10.60 -21.75 9.98
N LEU A 273 -11.89 -21.73 9.66
CA LEU A 273 -12.53 -20.53 9.12
C LEU A 273 -12.38 -19.39 10.16
N PRO A 274 -11.91 -18.19 9.77
CA PRO A 274 -11.76 -17.09 10.72
C PRO A 274 -13.15 -16.63 11.17
N GLU A 275 -13.33 -16.39 12.46
CA GLU A 275 -14.54 -15.78 12.98
C GLU A 275 -14.53 -14.26 12.77
N THR A 276 -13.38 -13.60 12.97
CA THR A 276 -13.22 -12.16 12.72
C THR A 276 -12.03 -11.84 11.82
N ILE A 277 -12.23 -10.94 10.85
CA ILE A 277 -11.20 -10.40 9.97
C ILE A 277 -11.04 -8.90 10.22
N ALA A 278 -9.81 -8.45 10.47
CA ALA A 278 -9.44 -7.04 10.45
C ALA A 278 -9.10 -6.61 9.02
N LEU A 279 -9.88 -5.69 8.44
CA LEU A 279 -9.76 -5.27 7.05
C LEU A 279 -9.53 -3.75 6.94
N VAL A 280 -8.49 -3.35 6.23
CA VAL A 280 -8.14 -1.95 5.98
C VAL A 280 -8.75 -1.48 4.66
N LEU A 281 -9.48 -0.37 4.66
CA LEU A 281 -10.10 0.22 3.46
C LEU A 281 -9.55 1.61 3.15
N TRP A 282 -9.05 1.78 1.93
CA TRP A 282 -8.53 3.06 1.45
C TRP A 282 -9.47 3.70 0.43
N GLY A 283 -9.37 5.02 0.28
CA GLY A 283 -10.16 5.71 -0.74
C GLY A 283 -9.67 5.35 -2.15
N THR A 284 -8.36 5.28 -2.34
CA THR A 284 -7.72 5.15 -3.64
C THR A 284 -7.99 3.82 -4.35
N ASP A 285 -7.79 2.68 -3.67
CA ASP A 285 -8.03 1.35 -4.22
C ASP A 285 -9.51 1.15 -4.59
N ASN A 286 -10.43 1.63 -3.76
CA ASN A 286 -11.86 1.60 -4.02
C ASN A 286 -12.25 2.49 -5.21
N LEU A 287 -11.64 3.66 -5.37
CA LEU A 287 -11.87 4.49 -6.55
C LEU A 287 -11.29 3.83 -7.80
N LYS A 288 -10.12 3.21 -7.76
CA LYS A 288 -9.48 2.52 -8.90
C LYS A 288 -10.19 1.23 -9.34
N SER A 289 -10.89 0.57 -8.43
CA SER A 289 -11.51 -0.75 -8.63
C SER A 289 -13.04 -0.72 -8.63
N GLU A 290 -13.65 0.47 -8.72
CA GLU A 290 -15.10 0.63 -8.65
C GLU A 290 -15.73 0.05 -7.37
N GLY A 291 -14.99 0.03 -6.26
CA GLY A 291 -15.43 -0.43 -4.95
C GLY A 291 -15.15 -1.91 -4.67
N GLY A 292 -14.14 -2.51 -5.28
CA GLY A 292 -13.74 -3.92 -5.06
C GLY A 292 -13.53 -4.28 -3.58
N PRO A 293 -12.71 -3.55 -2.82
CA PRO A 293 -12.50 -3.81 -1.38
C PRO A 293 -13.78 -3.67 -0.54
N ILE A 294 -14.64 -2.67 -0.80
CA ILE A 294 -15.95 -2.57 -0.16
C ILE A 294 -16.81 -3.80 -0.46
N ALA A 295 -16.84 -4.23 -1.72
CA ALA A 295 -17.57 -5.43 -2.14
C ALA A 295 -17.04 -6.70 -1.46
N GLN A 296 -15.73 -6.81 -1.27
CA GLN A 296 -15.10 -7.91 -0.54
C GLN A 296 -15.53 -7.92 0.94
N ALA A 297 -15.55 -6.77 1.60
CA ALA A 297 -16.06 -6.65 2.96
C ALA A 297 -17.54 -7.08 3.08
N LEU A 298 -18.39 -6.59 2.18
CA LEU A 298 -19.81 -6.98 2.12
C LEU A 298 -19.97 -8.49 1.89
N ALA A 299 -19.20 -9.06 0.97
CA ALA A 299 -19.23 -10.48 0.70
C ALA A 299 -18.86 -11.31 1.94
N LEU A 300 -17.80 -10.96 2.67
CA LEU A 300 -17.40 -11.62 3.92
C LEU A 300 -18.54 -11.61 4.96
N MET A 301 -19.19 -10.46 5.15
CA MET A 301 -20.33 -10.27 6.06
C MET A 301 -21.62 -10.94 5.57
N GLY A 302 -21.67 -11.36 4.30
CA GLY A 302 -22.88 -11.90 3.67
C GLY A 302 -23.94 -10.83 3.41
N ALA A 303 -23.52 -9.63 3.03
CA ALA A 303 -24.37 -8.48 2.73
C ALA A 303 -24.21 -8.02 1.27
N GLU A 304 -25.13 -7.20 0.79
CA GLU A 304 -25.10 -6.58 -0.53
C GLU A 304 -25.59 -5.12 -0.46
N PRO A 305 -25.17 -4.23 -1.39
CA PRO A 305 -25.64 -2.86 -1.40
C PRO A 305 -27.12 -2.79 -1.79
N LYS A 306 -27.85 -1.91 -1.12
CA LYS A 306 -29.25 -1.58 -1.41
C LYS A 306 -29.33 -0.30 -2.24
N TRP A 307 -30.10 -0.34 -3.32
CA TRP A 307 -30.28 0.76 -4.26
C TRP A 307 -31.70 1.31 -4.19
N ASP A 308 -31.86 2.63 -4.33
CA ASP A 308 -33.18 3.26 -4.49
C ASP A 308 -33.74 3.04 -5.91
N SER A 309 -34.98 3.50 -6.15
CA SER A 309 -35.63 3.39 -7.48
C SER A 309 -34.91 4.14 -8.60
N TYR A 310 -33.99 5.04 -8.28
CA TYR A 310 -33.16 5.80 -9.23
C TYR A 310 -31.77 5.19 -9.39
N GLY A 311 -31.49 4.05 -8.77
CA GLY A 311 -30.20 3.36 -8.82
C GLY A 311 -29.11 4.03 -7.97
N ARG A 312 -29.49 4.81 -6.97
CA ARG A 312 -28.55 5.43 -6.01
C ARG A 312 -28.40 4.56 -4.77
N LEU A 313 -27.17 4.43 -4.28
CA LEU A 313 -26.90 3.70 -3.04
C LEU A 313 -27.70 4.30 -1.88
N CYS A 314 -28.45 3.47 -1.16
CA CYS A 314 -29.29 3.91 -0.04
C CYS A 314 -29.18 3.05 1.22
N GLY A 315 -28.34 2.01 1.23
CA GLY A 315 -28.11 1.18 2.42
C GLY A 315 -27.52 -0.18 2.09
N ALA A 316 -27.71 -1.14 2.99
CA ALA A 316 -27.34 -2.55 2.81
C ALA A 316 -28.55 -3.49 2.99
N SER A 317 -28.44 -4.71 2.44
CA SER A 317 -29.34 -5.84 2.73
C SER A 317 -28.51 -7.11 2.98
N LEU A 318 -29.07 -8.05 3.74
CA LEU A 318 -28.42 -9.34 3.99
C LEU A 318 -28.74 -10.34 2.88
N ILE A 319 -27.71 -11.07 2.46
CA ILE A 319 -27.85 -12.28 1.65
C ILE A 319 -28.32 -13.41 2.60
N PRO A 320 -29.39 -14.16 2.26
CA PRO A 320 -29.82 -15.31 3.06
C PRO A 320 -28.72 -16.36 3.25
N LEU A 321 -28.63 -16.99 4.42
CA LEU A 321 -27.58 -17.96 4.73
C LEU A 321 -27.58 -19.15 3.77
N GLU A 322 -28.75 -19.57 3.27
CA GLU A 322 -28.89 -20.66 2.29
C GLU A 322 -28.20 -20.32 0.98
N LYS A 323 -28.20 -19.03 0.60
CA LYS A 323 -27.51 -18.53 -0.59
C LYS A 323 -26.03 -18.24 -0.30
N LEU A 324 -25.70 -17.82 0.92
CA LEU A 324 -24.32 -17.54 1.33
C LEU A 324 -23.48 -18.82 1.44
N GLY A 325 -24.08 -19.94 1.88
CA GLY A 325 -23.45 -21.26 1.91
C GLY A 325 -22.37 -21.44 2.99
N ARG A 326 -22.17 -20.45 3.87
CA ARG A 326 -21.19 -20.45 4.96
C ARG A 326 -21.62 -19.50 6.09
N PRO A 327 -20.96 -19.52 7.27
CA PRO A 327 -21.16 -18.50 8.28
C PRO A 327 -20.87 -17.08 7.78
N ARG A 328 -21.57 -16.10 8.34
CA ARG A 328 -21.20 -14.68 8.22
C ARG A 328 -19.93 -14.44 9.02
N ILE A 329 -18.91 -13.88 8.36
CA ILE A 329 -17.65 -13.54 9.00
C ILE A 329 -17.79 -12.17 9.65
N ASP A 330 -17.32 -12.03 10.88
CA ASP A 330 -17.21 -10.72 11.51
C ASP A 330 -16.07 -9.92 10.87
N VAL A 331 -16.32 -8.66 10.53
CA VAL A 331 -15.33 -7.85 9.80
C VAL A 331 -15.15 -6.53 10.50
N MET A 332 -14.00 -6.34 11.12
CA MET A 332 -13.56 -5.06 11.66
C MET A 332 -12.95 -4.24 10.53
N LEU A 333 -13.62 -3.16 10.16
CA LEU A 333 -13.23 -2.28 9.06
C LEU A 333 -12.51 -1.06 9.62
N THR A 334 -11.28 -0.81 9.16
CA THR A 334 -10.57 0.43 9.44
C THR A 334 -10.42 1.27 8.20
N LEU A 335 -11.07 2.43 8.22
CA LEU A 335 -11.12 3.38 7.13
C LEU A 335 -9.95 4.37 7.26
N SER A 336 -9.31 4.66 6.12
CA SER A 336 -8.49 5.87 6.02
C SER A 336 -9.35 7.12 6.21
N GLY A 337 -8.74 8.23 6.68
CA GLY A 337 -9.46 9.51 6.76
C GLY A 337 -9.94 10.00 5.40
N ILE A 338 -9.20 9.67 4.32
CA ILE A 338 -9.58 9.95 2.94
C ILE A 338 -10.85 9.16 2.56
N PHE A 339 -10.92 7.87 2.89
CA PHE A 339 -12.13 7.06 2.65
C PHE A 339 -13.34 7.69 3.34
N ARG A 340 -13.23 8.03 4.63
CA ARG A 340 -14.32 8.67 5.40
C ARG A 340 -14.85 9.92 4.69
N ASP A 341 -13.95 10.78 4.23
CA ASP A 341 -14.31 12.07 3.63
C ASP A 341 -14.88 11.93 2.20
N LEU A 342 -14.47 10.90 1.45
CA LEU A 342 -14.88 10.69 0.06
C LEU A 342 -16.12 9.81 -0.07
N LEU A 343 -16.30 8.83 0.83
CA LEU A 343 -17.25 7.73 0.72
C LEU A 343 -18.16 7.61 1.98
N PRO A 344 -18.84 8.68 2.41
CA PRO A 344 -19.70 8.64 3.60
C PRO A 344 -20.92 7.73 3.42
N LEU A 345 -21.42 7.56 2.19
CA LEU A 345 -22.54 6.65 1.91
C LEU A 345 -22.13 5.19 2.11
N GLN A 346 -20.94 4.82 1.63
CA GLN A 346 -20.37 3.48 1.79
C GLN A 346 -20.06 3.20 3.26
N THR A 347 -19.56 4.20 3.99
CA THR A 347 -19.33 4.11 5.45
C THR A 347 -20.63 3.74 6.18
N LYS A 348 -21.75 4.43 5.87
CA LYS A 348 -23.07 4.12 6.44
C LYS A 348 -23.57 2.74 6.03
N MET A 349 -23.41 2.36 4.77
CA MET A 349 -23.79 1.05 4.25
C MET A 349 -23.06 -0.08 4.99
N LEU A 350 -21.75 0.04 5.20
CA LEU A 350 -20.97 -0.97 5.93
C LEU A 350 -21.39 -1.07 7.40
N ALA A 351 -21.67 0.07 8.05
CA ALA A 351 -22.19 0.09 9.41
C ALA A 351 -23.61 -0.53 9.50
N GLU A 352 -24.46 -0.27 8.51
CA GLU A 352 -25.79 -0.89 8.41
C GLU A 352 -25.70 -2.40 8.18
N ALA A 353 -24.79 -2.86 7.31
CA ALA A 353 -24.54 -4.29 7.09
C ALA A 353 -24.16 -5.01 8.39
N ALA A 354 -23.25 -4.42 9.19
CA ALA A 354 -22.83 -4.96 10.48
C ALA A 354 -24.00 -5.04 11.46
N TYR A 355 -24.77 -3.96 11.57
CA TYR A 355 -25.95 -3.92 12.45
C TYR A 355 -27.02 -4.92 12.04
N LEU A 356 -27.34 -5.03 10.76
CA LEU A 356 -28.31 -5.99 10.25
C LEU A 356 -27.89 -7.42 10.56
N ALA A 357 -26.61 -7.75 10.31
CA ALA A 357 -26.09 -9.08 10.61
C ALA A 357 -26.11 -9.38 12.11
N ALA A 358 -25.72 -8.43 12.97
CA ALA A 358 -25.80 -8.59 14.42
C ALA A 358 -27.24 -8.81 14.91
N SER A 359 -28.21 -8.14 14.28
CA SER A 359 -29.64 -8.18 14.64
C SER A 359 -30.39 -9.39 14.09
N ALA A 360 -29.85 -10.08 13.07
CA ALA A 360 -30.53 -11.17 12.39
C ALA A 360 -30.85 -12.34 13.34
N ASP A 361 -32.02 -12.96 13.19
CA ASP A 361 -32.40 -14.14 13.97
C ASP A 361 -31.76 -15.40 13.37
N GLU A 362 -30.44 -15.50 13.53
CA GLU A 362 -29.60 -16.57 13.02
C GLU A 362 -28.82 -17.23 14.17
N SER A 363 -28.44 -18.50 14.00
CA SER A 363 -27.57 -19.20 14.95
C SER A 363 -26.20 -18.54 15.01
N VAL A 364 -25.63 -18.42 16.22
CA VAL A 364 -24.29 -17.85 16.45
C VAL A 364 -23.17 -18.62 15.77
N GLU A 365 -23.38 -19.91 15.48
CA GLU A 365 -22.43 -20.76 14.73
C GLU A 365 -22.42 -20.44 13.23
N MET A 366 -23.47 -19.79 12.71
CA MET A 366 -23.59 -19.37 11.31
C MET A 366 -23.49 -17.84 11.15
N ASN A 367 -23.30 -17.11 12.24
CA ASN A 367 -23.23 -15.66 12.23
C ASN A 367 -22.32 -15.16 13.35
N PHE A 368 -21.03 -15.01 13.01
CA PHE A 368 -20.01 -14.58 13.96
C PHE A 368 -20.18 -13.11 14.36
N ILE A 369 -20.73 -12.26 13.48
CA ILE A 369 -21.07 -10.86 13.81
C ILE A 369 -22.06 -10.82 14.99
N ARG A 370 -23.13 -11.64 14.92
CA ARG A 370 -24.11 -11.76 16.00
C ARG A 370 -23.51 -12.39 17.25
N LYS A 371 -22.74 -13.48 17.11
CA LYS A 371 -22.05 -14.15 18.21
C LYS A 371 -21.26 -13.14 19.05
N HIS A 372 -20.40 -12.37 18.40
CA HIS A 372 -19.55 -11.39 19.07
C HIS A 372 -20.32 -10.19 19.59
N ALA A 373 -21.32 -9.67 18.86
CA ALA A 373 -22.14 -8.57 19.34
C ALA A 373 -22.89 -8.95 20.63
N LEU A 374 -23.49 -10.15 20.70
CA LEU A 374 -24.18 -10.62 21.90
C LEU A 374 -23.22 -10.80 23.09
N GLN A 375 -22.02 -11.32 22.85
CA GLN A 375 -20.98 -11.43 23.87
C GLN A 375 -20.58 -10.06 24.41
N VAL A 376 -20.30 -9.10 23.52
CA VAL A 376 -19.96 -7.72 23.90
C VAL A 376 -21.07 -7.04 24.68
N MET A 377 -22.34 -7.23 24.30
CA MET A 377 -23.48 -6.69 25.04
C MET A 377 -23.48 -7.16 26.49
N GLN A 378 -23.16 -8.44 26.72
CA GLN A 378 -23.06 -9.00 28.07
C GLN A 378 -21.84 -8.48 28.83
N GLU A 379 -20.66 -8.44 28.19
CA GLU A 379 -19.41 -8.00 28.81
C GLU A 379 -19.40 -6.51 29.16
N GLN A 380 -19.93 -5.66 28.28
CA GLN A 380 -19.86 -4.20 28.42
C GLN A 380 -21.17 -3.55 28.86
N ASN A 381 -22.24 -4.33 29.04
CA ASN A 381 -23.58 -3.85 29.39
C ASN A 381 -24.05 -2.71 28.47
N CYS A 382 -23.90 -2.90 27.16
CA CYS A 382 -24.25 -1.92 26.14
C CYS A 382 -25.42 -2.38 25.26
N THR A 383 -25.93 -1.48 24.42
CA THR A 383 -26.98 -1.80 23.46
C THR A 383 -26.42 -2.57 22.27
N LEU A 384 -27.31 -3.21 21.49
CA LEU A 384 -26.93 -3.86 20.23
C LEU A 384 -26.34 -2.86 19.23
N GLU A 385 -26.82 -1.62 19.20
CA GLU A 385 -26.27 -0.55 18.35
C GLU A 385 -24.78 -0.31 18.63
N THR A 386 -24.40 -0.27 19.91
CA THR A 386 -22.99 -0.11 20.28
C THR A 386 -22.19 -1.39 20.02
N ALA A 387 -22.74 -2.55 20.38
CA ALA A 387 -22.04 -3.83 20.23
C ALA A 387 -21.80 -4.25 18.77
N ALA A 388 -22.64 -3.76 17.84
CA ALA A 388 -22.52 -4.03 16.42
C ALA A 388 -21.57 -3.07 15.67
N LEU A 389 -20.93 -2.13 16.37
CA LEU A 389 -19.99 -1.21 15.74
C LEU A 389 -18.76 -1.98 15.20
N ARG A 390 -18.55 -1.87 13.89
CA ARG A 390 -17.45 -2.53 13.17
C ARG A 390 -16.67 -1.62 12.23
N VAL A 391 -17.17 -0.41 11.98
CA VAL A 391 -16.56 0.54 11.05
C VAL A 391 -15.85 1.63 11.85
N PHE A 392 -14.53 1.67 11.78
CA PHE A 392 -13.66 2.56 12.55
C PHE A 392 -12.85 3.47 11.63
N SER A 393 -12.53 4.69 12.06
CA SER A 393 -11.65 5.61 11.34
C SER A 393 -10.92 6.57 12.29
N ASN A 394 -10.23 7.54 11.71
CA ASN A 394 -9.80 8.73 12.44
C ASN A 394 -10.99 9.62 12.86
N ALA A 395 -10.77 10.46 13.88
CA ALA A 395 -11.66 11.58 14.19
C ALA A 395 -11.83 12.52 12.99
N ASP A 396 -12.95 13.23 12.92
CA ASP A 396 -13.22 14.21 11.86
C ASP A 396 -12.08 15.23 11.75
N GLY A 397 -11.59 15.45 10.52
CA GLY A 397 -10.48 16.35 10.25
C GLY A 397 -9.09 15.83 10.63
N ALA A 398 -8.98 14.59 11.13
CA ALA A 398 -7.72 13.89 11.32
C ALA A 398 -7.51 12.78 10.27
N TYR A 399 -6.23 12.52 9.96
CA TYR A 399 -5.75 11.53 8.99
C TYR A 399 -4.53 10.79 9.57
N GLY A 400 -4.26 9.57 9.07
CA GLY A 400 -3.13 8.74 9.49
C GLY A 400 -3.24 8.16 10.90
N ALA A 401 -2.61 7.01 11.13
CA ALA A 401 -2.48 6.42 12.46
C ALA A 401 -1.25 6.95 13.23
N ASN A 402 -0.37 7.73 12.59
CA ASN A 402 0.89 8.25 13.12
C ASN A 402 1.91 7.16 13.50
N VAL A 403 1.68 5.92 13.12
CA VAL A 403 2.66 4.84 13.29
C VAL A 403 3.84 5.11 12.36
N ASN A 404 3.57 5.55 11.12
CA ASN A 404 4.60 6.01 10.19
C ASN A 404 5.50 7.11 10.79
N MET A 405 4.90 8.11 11.45
CA MET A 405 5.67 9.20 12.08
C MET A 405 6.54 8.70 13.23
N MET A 406 6.09 7.72 14.02
CA MET A 406 6.92 7.13 15.09
C MET A 406 8.12 6.40 14.51
N ILE A 407 7.90 5.61 13.45
CA ILE A 407 8.94 4.89 12.72
C ILE A 407 9.94 5.85 12.09
N GLU A 408 9.46 6.84 11.34
CA GLU A 408 10.29 7.80 10.62
C GLU A 408 11.23 8.54 11.58
N ASN A 409 10.70 8.99 12.73
CA ASN A 409 11.46 9.73 13.73
C ASN A 409 12.25 8.84 14.71
N GLY A 410 12.10 7.52 14.65
CA GLY A 410 12.73 6.58 15.59
C GLY A 410 12.33 6.78 17.06
N ARG A 411 11.18 7.43 17.32
CA ARG A 411 10.73 7.82 18.67
C ARG A 411 9.74 6.83 19.25
N TRP A 412 10.24 5.65 19.59
CA TRP A 412 9.49 4.57 20.22
C TRP A 412 10.46 3.56 20.83
N ASP A 413 10.14 3.06 22.02
CA ASP A 413 10.97 2.10 22.75
C ASP A 413 10.40 0.68 22.64
N ASP A 414 9.08 0.56 22.66
CA ASP A 414 8.34 -0.71 22.58
C ASP A 414 7.33 -0.72 21.41
N GLU A 415 7.24 -1.84 20.71
CA GLU A 415 6.31 -2.04 19.58
C GLU A 415 4.85 -1.87 20.02
N ASP A 416 4.55 -2.16 21.28
CA ASP A 416 3.24 -1.93 21.89
C ASP A 416 2.77 -0.48 21.88
N GLU A 417 3.70 0.48 21.83
CA GLU A 417 3.39 1.89 21.66
C GLU A 417 2.78 2.17 20.29
N LEU A 418 3.23 1.46 19.25
CA LEU A 418 2.72 1.59 17.88
C LEU A 418 1.25 1.15 17.80
N GLY A 419 0.93 0.00 18.40
CA GLY A 419 -0.46 -0.48 18.49
C GLY A 419 -1.36 0.43 19.34
N ALA A 420 -0.79 1.05 20.39
CA ALA A 420 -1.51 2.00 21.24
C ALA A 420 -1.80 3.31 20.50
N VAL A 421 -0.84 3.87 19.78
CA VAL A 421 -1.00 5.09 18.98
C VAL A 421 -2.00 4.87 17.84
N PHE A 422 -1.92 3.70 17.18
CA PHE A 422 -2.94 3.28 16.21
C PHE A 422 -4.34 3.30 16.83
N SER A 423 -4.54 2.59 17.94
CA SER A 423 -5.85 2.50 18.62
C SER A 423 -6.36 3.86 19.08
N ALA A 424 -5.49 4.71 19.63
CA ALA A 424 -5.87 6.05 20.08
C ALA A 424 -6.39 6.93 18.93
N ARG A 425 -5.79 6.80 17.74
CA ARG A 425 -6.14 7.63 16.59
C ARG A 425 -7.24 7.03 15.71
N LYS A 426 -7.42 5.71 15.72
CA LYS A 426 -8.33 4.98 14.82
C LYS A 426 -9.58 4.44 15.51
N SER A 427 -9.75 4.63 16.83
CA SER A 427 -10.92 4.12 17.58
C SER A 427 -12.20 4.95 17.43
N PHE A 428 -12.38 5.70 16.35
CA PHE A 428 -13.62 6.44 16.10
C PHE A 428 -14.57 5.59 15.27
N ALA A 429 -15.60 5.03 15.90
CA ALA A 429 -16.56 4.16 15.24
C ALA A 429 -17.70 4.95 14.58
N HIS A 430 -18.20 4.42 13.47
CA HIS A 430 -19.33 4.93 12.70
C HIS A 430 -20.56 4.08 12.92
N GLY A 431 -21.66 4.72 13.33
CA GLY A 431 -22.97 4.09 13.37
C GLY A 431 -23.73 4.20 12.04
N ARG A 432 -24.97 3.70 12.01
CA ARG A 432 -25.86 3.78 10.83
C ARG A 432 -26.22 5.21 10.44
N ASP A 433 -26.11 6.15 11.37
CA ASP A 433 -26.27 7.59 11.12
C ASP A 433 -25.05 8.23 10.41
N GLY A 434 -23.94 7.48 10.34
CA GLY A 434 -22.65 7.86 9.78
C GLY A 434 -21.87 8.88 10.59
N LYS A 435 -22.21 9.06 11.87
CA LYS A 435 -21.42 9.92 12.76
C LYS A 435 -20.30 9.10 13.41
N ALA A 436 -19.11 9.69 13.41
CA ALA A 436 -17.97 9.15 14.13
C ALA A 436 -18.06 9.50 15.63
N SER A 437 -17.81 8.52 16.50
CA SER A 437 -17.66 8.74 17.95
C SER A 437 -16.50 7.91 18.49
N SER A 438 -15.80 8.43 19.51
CA SER A 438 -14.69 7.68 20.14
C SER A 438 -15.23 6.45 20.86
N GLN A 439 -14.70 5.27 20.52
CA GLN A 439 -15.17 3.96 20.96
C GLN A 439 -13.98 3.01 21.22
N THR A 440 -13.02 3.45 22.03
CA THR A 440 -11.78 2.68 22.32
C THR A 440 -12.06 1.33 22.97
N ALA A 441 -12.96 1.26 23.96
CA ALA A 441 -13.32 0.01 24.62
C ALA A 441 -13.99 -0.99 23.66
N MET A 442 -14.79 -0.47 22.72
CA MET A 442 -15.40 -1.29 21.67
C MET A 442 -14.33 -1.81 20.70
N MET A 443 -13.45 -0.92 20.20
CA MET A 443 -12.36 -1.33 19.31
C MET A 443 -11.51 -2.44 19.94
N GLN A 444 -11.12 -2.30 21.22
CA GLN A 444 -10.35 -3.32 21.93
C GLN A 444 -11.10 -4.66 22.05
N ALA A 445 -12.40 -4.65 22.29
CA ALA A 445 -13.18 -5.88 22.37
C ALA A 445 -13.31 -6.60 21.02
N VAL A 446 -13.43 -5.87 19.91
CA VAL A 446 -13.41 -6.47 18.56
C VAL A 446 -12.01 -7.01 18.24
N LEU A 447 -10.95 -6.27 18.56
CA LEU A 447 -9.55 -6.68 18.34
C LEU A 447 -9.19 -8.00 19.03
N ARG A 448 -9.77 -8.30 20.21
CA ARG A 448 -9.60 -9.60 20.89
C ARG A 448 -10.07 -10.78 20.05
N GLY A 449 -11.02 -10.59 19.14
CA GLY A 449 -11.59 -11.64 18.30
C GLY A 449 -10.93 -11.79 16.93
N VAL A 450 -9.96 -10.94 16.56
CA VAL A 450 -9.38 -10.88 15.21
C VAL A 450 -8.48 -12.09 14.92
N ASP A 451 -8.88 -12.94 13.98
CA ASP A 451 -8.11 -14.13 13.60
C ASP A 451 -7.08 -13.88 12.50
N LEU A 452 -7.27 -12.82 11.70
CA LEU A 452 -6.33 -12.38 10.67
C LEU A 452 -6.52 -10.91 10.33
N ALA A 453 -5.45 -10.28 9.81
CA ALA A 453 -5.49 -8.94 9.23
C ALA A 453 -5.27 -8.97 7.71
N TYR A 454 -5.93 -8.07 6.99
CA TYR A 454 -5.93 -8.04 5.53
C TYR A 454 -5.96 -6.63 4.94
N GLN A 455 -5.20 -6.41 3.88
CA GLN A 455 -5.31 -5.22 3.03
C GLN A 455 -5.02 -5.56 1.56
N ASN A 456 -5.67 -4.84 0.64
CA ASN A 456 -5.42 -4.93 -0.80
C ASN A 456 -4.23 -4.05 -1.23
N LEU A 457 -3.44 -4.51 -2.19
CA LEU A 457 -2.56 -3.62 -2.95
C LEU A 457 -3.39 -2.65 -3.78
N GLU A 458 -2.95 -1.40 -3.80
CA GLU A 458 -3.62 -0.33 -4.51
C GLU A 458 -3.34 -0.42 -6.00
N SER A 459 -2.07 -0.56 -6.38
CA SER A 459 -1.63 -0.58 -7.77
C SER A 459 -0.29 -1.29 -7.93
N VAL A 460 0.15 -1.46 -9.18
CA VAL A 460 1.44 -2.07 -9.52
C VAL A 460 2.61 -1.16 -9.09
N GLU A 461 2.40 0.16 -9.19
CA GLU A 461 3.42 1.16 -8.89
C GLU A 461 3.72 1.29 -7.40
N LEU A 462 2.72 1.07 -6.55
CA LEU A 462 2.79 1.32 -5.11
C LEU A 462 2.67 -0.02 -4.36
N GLY A 463 3.80 -0.55 -3.91
CA GLY A 463 3.84 -1.73 -3.06
C GLY A 463 3.79 -1.45 -1.57
N VAL A 464 3.69 -2.53 -0.79
CA VAL A 464 3.68 -2.47 0.69
C VAL A 464 4.96 -1.87 1.27
N THR A 465 6.07 -1.92 0.54
CA THR A 465 7.36 -1.32 0.94
C THR A 465 7.63 0.00 0.22
N THR A 466 6.77 0.44 -0.71
CA THR A 466 6.96 1.69 -1.46
C THR A 466 6.42 2.91 -0.72
N ILE A 467 5.29 2.75 0.00
CA ILE A 467 4.66 3.82 0.79
C ILE A 467 4.43 3.38 2.24
N ASP A 468 4.44 4.34 3.14
CA ASP A 468 4.38 4.13 4.59
C ASP A 468 2.97 3.87 5.13
N HIS A 469 1.95 4.32 4.41
CA HIS A 469 0.54 4.17 4.79
C HIS A 469 0.12 2.72 5.05
N TYR A 470 0.74 1.74 4.36
CA TYR A 470 0.42 0.33 4.54
C TYR A 470 0.79 -0.17 5.94
N PHE A 471 2.03 0.03 6.40
CA PHE A 471 2.41 -0.39 7.75
C PHE A 471 1.78 0.54 8.80
N ASP A 472 1.49 1.82 8.46
CA ASP A 472 0.75 2.72 9.34
C ASP A 472 -0.63 2.17 9.71
N SER A 473 -1.34 1.59 8.73
CA SER A 473 -2.69 1.07 8.90
C SER A 473 -2.72 -0.43 9.19
N LEU A 474 -2.27 -1.28 8.26
CA LEU A 474 -2.29 -2.73 8.41
C LEU A 474 -1.29 -3.20 9.47
N GLY A 475 -0.07 -2.64 9.49
CA GLY A 475 0.88 -2.94 10.56
C GLY A 475 0.33 -2.49 11.93
N GLY A 476 -0.17 -1.26 12.02
CA GLY A 476 -0.76 -0.71 13.24
C GLY A 476 -1.93 -1.53 13.79
N ILE A 477 -2.87 -1.98 12.93
CA ILE A 477 -3.99 -2.83 13.37
C ILE A 477 -3.54 -4.22 13.76
N SER A 478 -2.58 -4.81 13.05
CA SER A 478 -2.01 -6.11 13.39
C SER A 478 -1.39 -6.05 14.78
N ARG A 479 -0.52 -5.07 15.05
CA ARG A 479 0.08 -4.92 16.38
C ARG A 479 -0.97 -4.70 17.46
N ALA A 480 -1.98 -3.89 17.18
CA ALA A 480 -3.08 -3.65 18.12
C ALA A 480 -3.88 -4.94 18.41
N ALA A 481 -4.13 -5.77 17.41
CA ALA A 481 -4.82 -7.05 17.56
C ALA A 481 -3.98 -8.08 18.33
N GLU A 482 -2.71 -8.24 17.98
CA GLU A 482 -1.77 -9.16 18.65
C GLU A 482 -1.64 -8.83 20.14
N LYS A 483 -1.52 -7.54 20.48
CA LYS A 483 -1.51 -7.07 21.87
C LYS A 483 -2.79 -7.46 22.64
N GLN A 484 -3.95 -7.36 22.00
CA GLN A 484 -5.23 -7.71 22.65
C GLN A 484 -5.44 -9.23 22.77
N ARG A 485 -4.93 -10.02 21.83
CA ARG A 485 -5.05 -11.48 21.81
C ARG A 485 -3.98 -12.17 22.66
N GLY A 486 -2.80 -11.57 22.79
CA GLY A 486 -1.63 -12.19 23.40
C GLY A 486 -0.92 -13.20 22.50
N GLU A 487 -1.30 -13.30 21.22
CA GLU A 487 -0.66 -14.16 20.22
C GLU A 487 -0.65 -13.49 18.85
N ALA A 488 0.32 -13.87 18.02
CA ALA A 488 0.49 -13.34 16.66
C ALA A 488 -0.68 -13.72 15.75
N ILE A 489 -1.01 -12.83 14.81
CA ILE A 489 -2.05 -13.09 13.80
C ILE A 489 -1.44 -13.17 12.40
N PRO A 490 -1.95 -14.04 11.52
CA PRO A 490 -1.57 -14.00 10.12
C PRO A 490 -2.01 -12.67 9.49
N VAL A 491 -1.09 -12.09 8.72
CA VAL A 491 -1.30 -10.84 7.98
C VAL A 491 -1.23 -11.17 6.50
N TYR A 492 -2.27 -10.82 5.75
CA TYR A 492 -2.39 -11.14 4.33
C TYR A 492 -2.48 -9.87 3.48
N ILE A 493 -1.88 -9.94 2.30
CA ILE A 493 -1.97 -8.91 1.26
C ILE A 493 -2.69 -9.50 0.04
N GLY A 494 -3.74 -8.80 -0.39
CA GLY A 494 -4.45 -9.11 -1.63
C GLY A 494 -3.88 -8.33 -2.81
N ASP A 495 -3.20 -8.99 -3.73
CA ASP A 495 -2.75 -8.41 -4.97
C ASP A 495 -3.75 -8.71 -6.08
N GLN A 496 -4.60 -7.74 -6.38
CA GLN A 496 -5.59 -7.83 -7.46
C GLN A 496 -5.16 -7.05 -8.69
N THR A 497 -3.95 -6.50 -8.70
CA THR A 497 -3.50 -5.53 -9.71
C THR A 497 -3.48 -6.15 -11.12
N ARG A 498 -3.35 -7.48 -11.21
CA ARG A 498 -3.34 -8.26 -12.46
C ARG A 498 -4.12 -9.58 -12.31
N GLY A 499 -4.64 -10.07 -13.44
CA GLY A 499 -5.21 -11.42 -13.54
C GLY A 499 -6.37 -11.70 -12.59
N ALA A 500 -6.41 -12.90 -12.02
CA ALA A 500 -7.47 -13.36 -11.10
C ALA A 500 -7.29 -12.86 -9.65
N GLY A 501 -6.17 -12.20 -9.35
CA GLY A 501 -5.77 -11.84 -8.00
C GLY A 501 -5.09 -12.98 -7.23
N VAL A 502 -4.21 -12.61 -6.31
CA VAL A 502 -3.48 -13.53 -5.42
C VAL A 502 -3.57 -12.99 -3.98
N VAL A 503 -3.70 -13.89 -3.01
CA VAL A 503 -3.58 -13.55 -1.58
C VAL A 503 -2.29 -14.16 -1.05
N ARG A 504 -1.35 -13.30 -0.63
CA ARG A 504 -0.06 -13.70 -0.06
C ARG A 504 -0.02 -13.37 1.44
N THR A 505 0.80 -14.07 2.18
CA THR A 505 1.21 -13.58 3.51
C THR A 505 2.03 -12.30 3.36
N LEU A 506 2.08 -11.47 4.40
CA LEU A 506 2.91 -10.27 4.41
C LEU A 506 4.39 -10.61 4.18
N ALA A 507 4.90 -11.68 4.81
CA ALA A 507 6.27 -12.15 4.62
C ALA A 507 6.58 -12.46 3.13
N GLU A 508 5.69 -13.18 2.45
CA GLU A 508 5.83 -13.49 1.02
C GLU A 508 5.79 -12.20 0.17
N GLN A 509 4.89 -11.27 0.48
CA GLN A 509 4.78 -10.01 -0.27
C GLN A 509 6.03 -9.12 -0.07
N VAL A 510 6.54 -8.96 1.16
CA VAL A 510 7.77 -8.20 1.43
C VAL A 510 8.97 -8.85 0.74
N ALA A 511 9.04 -10.18 0.75
CA ALA A 511 10.10 -10.92 0.07
C ALA A 511 10.05 -10.75 -1.46
N LEU A 512 8.85 -10.77 -2.05
CA LEU A 512 8.62 -10.48 -3.47
C LEU A 512 9.09 -9.07 -3.82
N GLU A 513 8.67 -8.06 -3.07
CA GLU A 513 9.03 -6.66 -3.32
C GLU A 513 10.51 -6.38 -3.08
N SER A 514 11.12 -7.03 -2.08
CA SER A 514 12.57 -6.91 -1.83
C SER A 514 13.38 -7.43 -3.01
N ARG A 515 12.99 -8.57 -3.59
CA ARG A 515 13.67 -9.16 -4.76
C ARG A 515 13.38 -8.42 -6.06
N THR A 516 12.17 -7.91 -6.25
CA THR A 516 11.76 -7.27 -7.51
C THR A 516 12.09 -5.79 -7.54
N ARG A 517 12.20 -5.11 -6.39
CA ARG A 517 12.50 -3.68 -6.26
C ARG A 517 13.80 -3.42 -5.48
N LEU A 518 13.75 -3.33 -4.14
CA LEU A 518 14.87 -2.84 -3.31
C LEU A 518 16.23 -3.45 -3.68
N LEU A 519 16.30 -4.76 -3.90
CA LEU A 519 17.55 -5.48 -4.19
C LEU A 519 17.73 -5.81 -5.68
N ASN A 520 16.80 -5.40 -6.54
CA ASN A 520 16.87 -5.61 -7.98
C ASN A 520 17.73 -4.53 -8.64
N PRO A 521 18.85 -4.87 -9.28
CA PRO A 521 19.68 -3.92 -10.01
C PRO A 521 18.93 -3.09 -11.04
N LYS A 522 17.95 -3.70 -11.73
CA LYS A 522 17.13 -2.96 -12.71
C LYS A 522 16.36 -1.82 -12.05
N TRP A 523 15.84 -2.04 -10.84
CA TRP A 523 15.07 -1.05 -10.10
C TRP A 523 15.97 0.02 -9.49
N TYR A 524 16.94 -0.37 -8.65
CA TYR A 524 17.76 0.64 -7.95
C TYR A 524 18.66 1.42 -8.92
N GLU A 525 19.18 0.82 -9.99
CA GLU A 525 19.90 1.60 -11.01
C GLU A 525 18.97 2.55 -11.77
N GLY A 526 17.73 2.13 -12.04
CA GLY A 526 16.68 3.01 -12.56
C GLY A 526 16.45 4.22 -11.65
N MET A 527 16.36 4.01 -10.34
CA MET A 527 16.24 5.09 -9.36
C MET A 527 17.47 6.00 -9.34
N LEU A 528 18.68 5.43 -9.28
CA LEU A 528 19.93 6.20 -9.17
C LEU A 528 20.22 7.10 -10.38
N LYS A 529 19.58 6.86 -11.54
CA LYS A 529 19.60 7.80 -12.68
C LYS A 529 18.97 9.16 -12.32
N HIS A 530 18.08 9.21 -11.34
CA HIS A 530 17.43 10.43 -10.84
C HIS A 530 18.16 11.05 -9.64
N GLY A 531 19.41 10.66 -9.40
CA GLY A 531 20.29 11.29 -8.43
C GLY A 531 19.71 11.38 -7.02
N HIS A 532 19.54 12.60 -6.52
CA HIS A 532 19.11 12.88 -5.14
C HIS A 532 17.80 12.16 -4.76
N GLU A 533 16.79 12.27 -5.63
CA GLU A 533 15.46 11.67 -5.40
C GLU A 533 15.48 10.15 -5.56
N GLY A 534 16.41 9.63 -6.37
CA GLY A 534 16.67 8.20 -6.50
C GLY A 534 17.14 7.57 -5.20
N VAL A 535 18.16 8.16 -4.58
CA VAL A 535 18.66 7.68 -3.27
C VAL A 535 17.61 7.83 -2.18
N ARG A 536 16.82 8.92 -2.19
CA ARG A 536 15.71 9.10 -1.25
C ARG A 536 14.67 7.99 -1.38
N SER A 537 14.35 7.55 -2.60
CA SER A 537 13.42 6.44 -2.84
C SER A 537 13.95 5.11 -2.29
N ILE A 538 15.25 4.82 -2.47
CA ILE A 538 15.89 3.62 -1.90
C ILE A 538 15.83 3.65 -0.37
N GLU A 539 16.20 4.77 0.25
CA GLU A 539 16.15 4.95 1.70
C GLU A 539 14.72 4.78 2.24
N SER A 540 13.75 5.43 1.60
CA SER A 540 12.34 5.35 2.01
C SER A 540 11.83 3.91 1.95
N HIS A 541 12.22 3.17 0.91
CA HIS A 541 11.84 1.77 0.73
C HIS A 541 12.41 0.88 1.86
N LEU A 542 13.64 1.13 2.30
CA LEU A 542 14.23 0.45 3.46
C LEU A 542 13.54 0.84 4.77
N THR A 543 13.26 2.13 4.98
CA THR A 543 12.54 2.61 6.18
C THR A 543 11.15 1.99 6.28
N ASN A 544 10.43 1.86 5.16
CA ASN A 544 9.13 1.19 5.12
C ASN A 544 9.24 -0.31 5.43
N THR A 545 10.29 -0.99 4.93
CA THR A 545 10.59 -2.37 5.33
C THR A 545 10.80 -2.51 6.84
N MET A 546 11.53 -1.58 7.47
CA MET A 546 11.67 -1.57 8.93
C MET A 546 10.34 -1.32 9.65
N GLY A 547 9.48 -0.46 9.09
CA GLY A 547 8.11 -0.26 9.58
C GLY A 547 7.31 -1.56 9.69
N TRP A 548 7.48 -2.49 8.74
CA TRP A 548 6.87 -3.82 8.82
C TRP A 548 7.46 -4.72 9.89
N SER A 549 8.77 -4.63 10.14
CA SER A 549 9.37 -5.38 11.26
C SER A 549 8.83 -4.89 12.59
N ALA A 550 8.80 -3.57 12.79
CA ALA A 550 8.31 -2.97 14.03
C ALA A 550 6.81 -3.21 14.30
N THR A 551 6.02 -3.42 13.26
CA THR A 551 4.56 -3.59 13.41
C THR A 551 4.09 -5.04 13.35
N THR A 552 4.86 -5.95 12.76
CA THR A 552 4.44 -7.35 12.57
C THR A 552 5.53 -8.39 12.81
N GLY A 553 6.81 -8.01 12.81
CA GLY A 553 7.94 -8.93 12.90
C GLY A 553 8.09 -9.89 11.70
N GLN A 554 7.39 -9.68 10.58
CA GLN A 554 7.32 -10.64 9.47
C GLN A 554 8.34 -10.39 8.34
N VAL A 555 9.30 -9.48 8.53
CA VAL A 555 10.37 -9.25 7.55
C VAL A 555 11.50 -10.25 7.79
N GLN A 556 11.91 -10.94 6.73
CA GLN A 556 12.96 -11.96 6.83
C GLN A 556 14.35 -11.31 6.99
N PRO A 557 15.22 -11.84 7.88
CA PRO A 557 16.50 -11.19 8.19
C PRO A 557 17.46 -11.03 6.99
N TRP A 558 17.39 -11.92 5.99
CA TRP A 558 18.21 -11.83 4.78
C TRP A 558 17.97 -10.52 4.01
N VAL A 559 16.79 -9.90 4.13
CA VAL A 559 16.49 -8.63 3.47
C VAL A 559 17.44 -7.53 3.95
N TYR A 560 17.67 -7.44 5.26
CA TYR A 560 18.59 -6.48 5.86
C TYR A 560 20.05 -6.82 5.58
N GLN A 561 20.42 -8.10 5.64
CA GLN A 561 21.75 -8.57 5.24
C GLN A 561 22.08 -8.13 3.81
N LYS A 562 21.19 -8.41 2.85
CA LYS A 562 21.41 -8.07 1.44
C LYS A 562 21.36 -6.57 1.16
N ALA A 563 20.52 -5.82 1.88
CA ALA A 563 20.52 -4.36 1.79
C ALA A 563 21.84 -3.77 2.30
N THR A 564 22.36 -4.29 3.42
CA THR A 564 23.65 -3.89 4.01
C THR A 564 24.81 -4.17 3.06
N GLU A 565 24.89 -5.40 2.52
CA GLU A 565 25.89 -5.78 1.52
C GLU A 565 25.85 -4.88 0.29
N THR A 566 24.65 -4.63 -0.25
CA THR A 566 24.48 -3.94 -1.54
C THR A 566 24.71 -2.44 -1.45
N PHE A 567 24.19 -1.78 -0.41
CA PHE A 567 24.15 -0.31 -0.36
C PHE A 567 25.20 0.32 0.54
N VAL A 568 25.75 -0.44 1.49
CA VAL A 568 26.69 0.11 2.48
C VAL A 568 28.05 -0.57 2.42
N LEU A 569 28.13 -1.90 2.38
CA LEU A 569 29.43 -2.59 2.40
C LEU A 569 30.14 -2.57 1.05
N ASP A 570 29.39 -2.54 -0.06
CA ASP A 570 29.95 -2.19 -1.37
C ASP A 570 30.42 -0.73 -1.36
N GLU A 571 31.73 -0.54 -1.29
CA GLU A 571 32.35 0.79 -1.23
C GLU A 571 32.00 1.67 -2.43
N ALA A 572 31.92 1.09 -3.64
CA ALA A 572 31.61 1.84 -4.85
C ALA A 572 30.15 2.33 -4.81
N MET A 573 29.23 1.46 -4.40
CA MET A 573 27.83 1.84 -4.20
C MET A 573 27.69 2.88 -3.08
N ARG A 574 28.28 2.65 -1.91
CA ARG A 574 28.25 3.58 -0.77
C ARG A 574 28.73 4.97 -1.16
N ASN A 575 29.88 5.06 -1.85
CA ASN A 575 30.43 6.33 -2.32
C ASN A 575 29.49 7.02 -3.33
N ARG A 576 28.87 6.25 -4.23
CA ARG A 576 27.89 6.78 -5.19
C ARG A 576 26.64 7.31 -4.49
N LEU A 577 26.08 6.58 -3.52
CA LEU A 577 24.91 7.04 -2.75
C LEU A 577 25.24 8.34 -2.00
N ALA A 578 26.39 8.39 -1.33
CA ALA A 578 26.83 9.57 -0.59
C ALA A 578 27.03 10.80 -1.50
N ALA A 579 27.56 10.60 -2.71
CA ALA A 579 27.73 11.67 -3.68
C ALA A 579 26.39 12.20 -4.25
N LEU A 580 25.41 11.31 -4.46
CA LEU A 580 24.10 11.68 -5.00
C LEU A 580 23.18 12.29 -3.94
N ASN A 581 23.20 11.75 -2.72
CA ASN A 581 22.42 12.25 -1.59
C ASN A 581 23.06 11.84 -0.24
N PRO A 582 23.90 12.70 0.35
CA PRO A 582 24.62 12.35 1.57
C PRO A 582 23.67 12.14 2.76
N LYS A 583 22.57 12.89 2.85
CA LYS A 583 21.59 12.77 3.94
C LYS A 583 20.85 11.45 3.89
N ALA A 584 20.38 11.04 2.71
CA ALA A 584 19.68 9.77 2.55
C ALA A 584 20.64 8.58 2.71
N ALA A 585 21.91 8.70 2.30
CA ALA A 585 22.92 7.67 2.53
C ALA A 585 23.18 7.42 4.02
N VAL A 586 23.39 8.49 4.82
CA VAL A 586 23.52 8.38 6.28
C VAL A 586 22.25 7.78 6.89
N LYS A 587 21.08 8.27 6.50
CA LYS A 587 19.80 7.76 7.02
C LYS A 587 19.59 6.28 6.70
N LEU A 588 20.00 5.82 5.53
CA LEU A 588 19.95 4.41 5.14
C LEU A 588 20.84 3.54 6.05
N ALA A 589 22.09 3.93 6.29
CA ALA A 589 23.00 3.22 7.19
C ALA A 589 22.46 3.21 8.63
N ASN A 590 22.01 4.36 9.12
CA ASN A 590 21.42 4.50 10.46
C ASN A 590 20.15 3.66 10.64
N ARG A 591 19.36 3.47 9.58
CA ARG A 591 18.17 2.60 9.62
C ARG A 591 18.53 1.12 9.69
N LEU A 592 19.61 0.69 9.02
CA LEU A 592 20.13 -0.68 9.15
C LEU A 592 20.66 -0.94 10.57
N LEU A 593 21.42 0.01 11.12
CA LEU A 593 21.87 -0.06 12.51
C LEU A 593 20.70 -0.05 13.51
N GLU A 594 19.65 0.72 13.25
CA GLU A 594 18.43 0.68 14.06
C GLU A 594 17.74 -0.68 13.99
N ALA A 595 17.60 -1.27 12.80
CA ALA A 595 17.02 -2.60 12.64
C ALA A 595 17.82 -3.66 13.42
N GLN A 596 19.16 -3.55 13.44
CA GLN A 596 20.01 -4.41 14.24
C GLN A 596 19.83 -4.17 15.75
N ARG A 597 19.85 -2.92 16.22
CA ARG A 597 19.67 -2.59 17.64
C ARG A 597 18.31 -3.03 18.19
N ARG A 598 17.29 -3.05 17.33
CA ARG A 598 15.93 -3.55 17.63
C ARG A 598 15.76 -5.05 17.39
N GLU A 599 16.86 -5.77 17.12
CA GLU A 599 16.90 -7.23 16.96
C GLU A 599 16.05 -7.78 15.80
N PHE A 600 15.74 -6.96 14.79
CA PHE A 600 15.04 -7.43 13.58
C PHE A 600 15.94 -8.29 12.68
N TRP A 601 17.25 -8.15 12.82
CA TRP A 601 18.24 -9.02 12.21
C TRP A 601 19.55 -8.95 13.01
N ASN A 602 20.23 -10.09 13.08
CA ASN A 602 21.48 -10.27 13.81
C ASN A 602 22.61 -10.64 12.83
N PRO A 603 23.35 -9.66 12.28
CA PRO A 603 24.56 -9.91 11.50
C PRO A 603 25.64 -10.63 12.31
N ASP A 604 26.62 -11.23 11.62
CA ASP A 604 27.88 -11.59 12.27
C ASP A 604 28.66 -10.34 12.72
N ALA A 605 29.61 -10.55 13.65
CA ALA A 605 30.37 -9.46 14.25
C ALA A 605 31.21 -8.67 13.23
N GLU A 606 31.65 -9.31 12.15
CA GLU A 606 32.43 -8.67 11.09
C GLU A 606 31.56 -7.71 10.27
N THR A 607 30.37 -8.17 9.87
CA THR A 607 29.37 -7.40 9.15
C THR A 607 28.91 -6.20 9.97
N LEU A 608 28.64 -6.39 11.26
CA LEU A 608 28.24 -5.30 12.16
C LEU A 608 29.34 -4.24 12.27
N ALA A 609 30.58 -4.65 12.57
CA ALA A 609 31.70 -3.71 12.68
C ALA A 609 32.00 -2.99 11.34
N ALA A 610 31.75 -3.65 10.20
CA ALA A 610 31.88 -3.01 8.90
C ALA A 610 30.75 -1.99 8.64
N LEU A 611 29.52 -2.30 9.04
CA LEU A 611 28.38 -1.39 8.95
C LEU A 611 28.57 -0.15 9.85
N GLU A 612 29.02 -0.33 11.10
CA GLU A 612 29.30 0.76 12.03
C GLU A 612 30.35 1.72 11.47
N ARG A 613 31.52 1.21 11.04
CA ARG A 613 32.57 2.04 10.42
C ARG A 613 32.08 2.76 9.16
N ALA A 614 31.31 2.08 8.32
CA ALA A 614 30.76 2.69 7.12
C ALA A 614 29.74 3.80 7.43
N SER A 615 28.99 3.67 8.54
CA SER A 615 28.07 4.70 9.01
C SER A 615 28.82 5.92 9.56
N GLU A 616 29.86 5.69 10.38
CA GLU A 616 30.75 6.75 10.89
C GLU A 616 31.39 7.54 9.74
N ASP A 617 31.95 6.85 8.74
CA ASP A 617 32.51 7.48 7.53
C ASP A 617 31.49 8.34 6.78
N LEU A 618 30.22 7.92 6.72
CA LEU A 618 29.15 8.68 6.06
C LEU A 618 28.75 9.91 6.88
N GLU A 619 28.72 9.80 8.21
CA GLU A 619 28.44 10.91 9.12
C GLU A 619 29.54 11.97 9.09
N ASP A 620 30.81 11.56 9.16
CA ASP A 620 31.97 12.47 9.05
C ASP A 620 31.92 13.27 7.74
N ARG A 621 31.60 12.60 6.63
CA ARG A 621 31.42 13.26 5.32
C ARG A 621 30.25 14.24 5.30
N LEU A 622 29.14 13.91 5.95
CA LEU A 622 27.95 14.78 5.99
C LEU A 622 28.21 16.04 6.84
N GLU A 623 28.92 15.90 7.96
CA GLU A 623 29.28 16.99 8.87
C GLU A 623 30.51 17.78 8.39
N GLY A 624 31.18 17.34 7.31
CA GLY A 624 32.31 18.02 6.70
C GLY A 624 33.64 17.83 7.44
N ILE A 625 33.76 16.77 8.25
CA ILE A 625 34.99 16.37 8.92
C ILE A 625 35.80 15.53 7.90
N SER A 626 36.83 16.13 7.30
CA SER A 626 37.77 15.36 6.47
C SER A 626 38.84 14.69 7.33
N VAL A 627 39.38 13.57 6.86
CA VAL A 627 40.50 12.84 7.51
C VAL A 627 41.74 13.74 7.71
N GLU A 628 41.85 14.87 7.01
CA GLU A 628 42.91 15.88 7.19
C GLU A 628 42.66 16.85 8.36
N ALA A 629 41.43 16.97 8.87
CA ALA A 629 41.11 17.83 10.01
C ALA A 629 41.23 17.10 11.37
N ALA A 630 41.32 15.76 11.34
CA ALA A 630 41.40 14.90 12.53
C ALA A 630 42.79 14.26 12.74
N ALA A 631 43.75 14.52 11.85
CA ALA A 631 45.17 14.14 11.96
C ALA A 631 46.02 15.33 12.38
#